data_AF-A0A2N0PPT8-F1
#
_entry.id   AF-A0A2N0PPT8-F1
#
_cell.length_a   1.000
_cell.length_b   1.000
_cell.length_c   1.000
_cell.angle_alpha   90.00
_cell.angle_beta   90.00
_cell.angle_gamma   90.00
#
_symmetry.space_group_name_H-M   'P 1'
#
loop_
_entity.id
_entity.type
_entity.pdbx_description
1 polymer ?
#
loop_
_entity_poly.entity_id
_entity_poly.type
_entity_poly.pdbx_seq_one_letter_code
_entity_poly.pdbx_strand_id
1 'polypeptide(L)'
;MGVQIITDPNDPIYGEPNYGKKENTGPTKFNFQPGDNVNFPKVGDEVTINYTGYLKNPNYPKHDNFIKSIDHFDSSITRNKPLFCKVGVGQLIRGWDEGILRLSLGQKATLAVTSDYGYGSSGFGAVIPPNSDLIFDVELIGINDLFINPPSSTSSEQQKQ
;
A
#
# COMPACT_ATOMS: atom_id res chain seq x y z
N MET A 1 0.95 15.75 10.55
CA MET A 1 1.42 15.13 9.28
C MET A 1 0.31 14.20 8.83
N GLY A 2 0.10 14.04 7.52
CA GLY A 2 -1.01 13.24 6.97
C GLY A 2 -0.53 11.92 6.38
N VAL A 3 -0.92 11.61 5.14
CA VAL A 3 -0.35 10.48 4.40
C VAL A 3 0.94 10.86 3.68
N GLN A 4 1.94 9.98 3.77
CA GLN A 4 3.16 10.06 3.00
C GLN A 4 3.32 8.81 2.12
N ILE A 5 3.69 9.02 0.86
CA ILE A 5 3.91 7.94 -0.10
C ILE A 5 5.41 7.77 -0.24
N ILE A 6 5.87 6.56 0.03
CA ILE A 6 7.27 6.20 -0.10
C ILE A 6 7.40 5.28 -1.29
N THR A 7 8.18 5.74 -2.27
CA THR A 7 8.47 5.05 -3.52
C THR A 7 9.96 4.72 -3.65
N ASP A 8 10.78 5.05 -2.66
CA ASP A 8 12.20 4.68 -2.64
C ASP A 8 12.48 3.81 -1.40
N PRO A 9 13.00 2.59 -1.55
CA PRO A 9 13.42 1.78 -0.41
C PRO A 9 14.57 2.40 0.40
N ASN A 10 15.31 3.38 -0.15
CA ASN A 10 16.36 4.12 0.54
C ASN A 10 15.89 5.48 1.08
N ASP A 11 14.58 5.76 1.06
CA ASP A 11 14.04 6.97 1.67
C ASP A 11 14.48 7.03 3.15
N PRO A 12 15.12 8.11 3.63
CA PRO A 12 15.60 8.23 5.01
C PRO A 12 14.53 7.93 6.07
N ILE A 13 13.26 8.14 5.72
CA ILE A 13 12.07 7.95 6.55
C ILE A 13 11.79 6.46 6.83
N TYR A 14 12.34 5.54 6.03
CA TYR A 14 12.29 4.10 6.31
C TYR A 14 13.20 3.66 7.47
N GLY A 15 13.99 4.60 8.02
CA GLY A 15 15.06 4.31 8.96
C GLY A 15 16.31 3.81 8.21
N GLU A 16 17.49 4.07 8.78
CA GLU A 16 18.73 3.61 8.14
C GLU A 16 18.71 2.09 7.93
N PRO A 17 19.03 1.59 6.71
CA PRO A 17 19.27 0.18 6.51
C PRO A 17 20.50 -0.19 7.33
N ASN A 18 20.31 -0.86 8.47
CA ASN A 18 21.40 -1.47 9.20
C ASN A 18 21.99 -2.60 8.33
N TYR A 19 22.92 -2.25 7.44
CA TYR A 19 23.62 -3.15 6.50
C TYR A 19 24.54 -4.16 7.20
N GLY A 20 24.37 -4.39 8.50
CA GLY A 20 25.21 -5.24 9.32
C GLY A 20 24.44 -5.86 10.48
N LYS A 21 23.59 -6.86 10.17
CA LYS A 21 23.33 -8.05 11.00
C LYS A 21 22.41 -8.99 10.22
N LYS A 22 22.97 -10.09 9.73
CA LYS A 22 22.21 -11.21 9.18
C LYS A 22 21.54 -11.97 10.32
N GLU A 23 20.45 -11.44 10.83
CA GLU A 23 19.51 -12.21 11.65
C GLU A 23 18.41 -12.69 10.71
N ASN A 24 18.23 -14.01 10.63
CA ASN A 24 17.35 -14.70 9.67
C ASN A 24 15.85 -14.48 9.96
N THR A 25 15.43 -13.24 10.12
CA THR A 25 14.02 -12.80 10.21
C THR A 25 13.86 -11.60 9.29
N GLY A 26 14.09 -11.81 7.99
CA GLY A 26 13.97 -10.73 7.02
C GLY A 26 12.52 -10.25 6.95
N PRO A 27 12.21 -8.95 7.11
CA PRO A 27 10.93 -8.43 6.63
C PRO A 27 10.86 -8.76 5.14
N THR A 28 9.74 -9.37 4.73
CA THR A 28 9.43 -9.75 3.36
C THR A 28 9.98 -8.73 2.38
N LYS A 29 10.85 -9.17 1.46
CA LYS A 29 11.51 -8.32 0.47
C LYS A 29 10.49 -7.36 -0.14
N PHE A 30 10.68 -6.06 0.08
CA PHE A 30 9.88 -5.01 -0.52
C PHE A 30 10.07 -5.05 -2.03
N ASN A 31 8.98 -5.26 -2.76
CA ASN A 31 8.99 -5.19 -4.22
C ASN A 31 8.53 -3.80 -4.62
N PHE A 32 9.44 -2.82 -4.56
CA PHE A 32 9.21 -1.55 -5.22
C PHE A 32 8.98 -1.77 -6.71
N GLN A 33 8.01 -1.08 -7.29
CA GLN A 33 7.77 -1.14 -8.71
C GLN A 33 7.19 0.21 -9.17
N PRO A 34 7.86 0.91 -10.10
CA PRO A 34 7.23 2.06 -10.75
C PRO A 34 6.02 1.59 -11.54
N GLY A 35 4.94 2.38 -11.52
CA GLY A 35 3.82 2.15 -12.41
C GLY A 35 4.08 2.71 -13.80
N ASP A 36 3.02 2.85 -14.58
CA ASP A 36 3.11 3.34 -15.96
C ASP A 36 3.39 4.85 -16.06
N ASN A 37 3.26 5.61 -14.97
CA ASN A 37 3.35 7.08 -14.95
C ASN A 37 2.43 7.79 -15.96
N VAL A 38 1.38 7.13 -16.41
CA VAL A 38 0.43 7.65 -17.40
C VAL A 38 -0.98 7.65 -16.83
N ASN A 39 -1.41 6.53 -16.25
CA ASN A 39 -2.76 6.34 -15.77
C ASN A 39 -2.81 6.53 -14.26
N PHE A 40 -3.41 7.64 -13.82
CA PHE A 40 -3.63 7.95 -12.41
C PHE A 40 -5.14 7.99 -12.12
N PRO A 41 -5.61 7.42 -11.00
CA PRO A 41 -7.01 7.49 -10.62
C PRO A 41 -7.46 8.95 -10.37
N LYS A 42 -8.73 9.22 -10.63
CA LYS A 42 -9.40 10.47 -10.29
C LYS A 42 -10.41 10.22 -9.17
N VAL A 43 -10.80 11.30 -8.50
CA VAL A 43 -11.85 11.26 -7.48
C VAL A 43 -13.12 10.62 -8.07
N GLY A 44 -13.61 9.57 -7.42
CA GLY A 44 -14.80 8.83 -7.82
C GLY A 44 -14.54 7.61 -8.71
N ASP A 45 -13.32 7.43 -9.23
CA ASP A 45 -12.95 6.22 -9.98
C ASP A 45 -13.02 4.99 -9.07
N GLU A 46 -13.38 3.86 -9.68
CA GLU A 46 -13.31 2.56 -9.05
C GLU A 46 -11.86 2.04 -9.17
N VAL A 47 -11.25 1.67 -8.05
CA VAL A 47 -9.87 1.18 -8.01
C VAL A 47 -9.82 -0.23 -7.48
N THR A 48 -8.90 -1.01 -8.04
CA THR A 48 -8.55 -2.34 -7.55
C THR A 48 -7.14 -2.32 -6.98
N ILE A 49 -6.99 -2.73 -5.71
CA ILE A 49 -5.73 -2.59 -4.97
C ILE A 49 -5.38 -3.91 -4.29
N ASN A 50 -4.14 -4.37 -4.46
CA ASN A 50 -3.54 -5.33 -3.54
C ASN A 50 -2.86 -4.59 -2.40
N TYR A 51 -2.95 -5.11 -1.18
CA TYR A 51 -2.29 -4.49 -0.04
C TYR A 51 -1.93 -5.47 1.08
N THR A 52 -0.99 -5.01 1.91
CA THR A 52 -0.73 -5.55 3.24
C THR A 52 -0.55 -4.40 4.23
N GLY A 53 -1.30 -4.42 5.34
CA GLY A 53 -1.30 -3.41 6.38
C GLY A 53 -0.55 -3.86 7.64
N TYR A 54 0.26 -2.95 8.18
CA TYR A 54 1.11 -3.15 9.36
C TYR A 54 0.90 -2.02 10.37
N LEU A 55 1.06 -2.33 11.65
CA LEU A 55 1.22 -1.28 12.65
C LEU A 55 2.63 -0.69 12.52
N LYS A 56 2.77 0.60 12.87
CA LYS A 56 4.10 1.16 13.10
C LYS A 56 4.76 0.46 14.28
N ASN A 57 6.05 0.16 14.14
CA ASN A 57 6.83 -0.49 15.18
C ASN A 57 7.02 0.44 16.39
N PRO A 58 6.56 0.06 17.59
CA PRO A 58 6.63 0.92 18.76
C PRO A 58 8.07 1.16 19.25
N ASN A 59 9.02 0.30 18.88
CA ASN A 59 10.44 0.48 19.23
C ASN A 59 11.09 1.66 18.48
N TYR A 60 10.41 2.21 17.48
CA TYR A 60 10.85 3.38 16.72
C TYR A 60 9.78 4.47 16.80
N PRO A 61 9.60 5.10 17.98
CA PRO A 61 8.45 5.97 18.26
C PRO A 61 8.52 7.33 17.56
N LYS A 62 9.70 7.75 17.08
CA LYS A 62 9.82 9.05 16.40
C LYS A 62 8.95 9.07 15.14
N HIS A 63 8.12 10.11 14.99
CA HIS A 63 7.18 10.23 13.86
C HIS A 63 7.86 10.40 12.49
N ASP A 64 9.15 10.74 12.47
CA ASP A 64 9.96 10.83 11.25
C ASP A 64 10.30 9.46 10.65
N ASN A 65 10.22 8.37 11.43
CA ASN A 65 10.54 7.03 10.98
C ASN A 65 9.26 6.17 10.89
N PHE A 66 8.97 5.62 9.71
CA PHE A 66 7.83 4.71 9.49
C PHE A 66 8.33 3.27 9.30
N ILE A 67 8.76 2.67 10.42
CA ILE A 67 9.22 1.27 10.46
C ILE A 67 8.03 0.36 10.76
N LYS A 68 7.84 -0.70 9.96
CA LYS A 68 6.76 -1.69 10.09
C LYS A 68 6.96 -2.61 11.29
N SER A 69 5.87 -3.07 11.90
CA SER A 69 5.86 -4.27 12.73
C SER A 69 6.24 -5.51 11.91
N ILE A 70 6.70 -6.55 12.60
CA ILE A 70 7.01 -7.85 11.96
C ILE A 70 5.73 -8.47 11.40
N ASP A 71 4.67 -8.47 12.19
CA ASP A 71 3.39 -9.04 11.81
C ASP A 71 2.50 -7.99 11.12
N HIS A 72 1.87 -8.38 10.02
CA HIS A 72 0.79 -7.62 9.41
C HIS A 72 -0.51 -7.82 10.19
N PHE A 73 -1.38 -6.82 10.22
CA PHE A 73 -2.71 -6.97 10.79
C PHE A 73 -3.76 -7.36 9.74
N ASP A 74 -3.48 -7.09 8.46
CA ASP A 74 -4.40 -7.38 7.35
C ASP A 74 -3.64 -7.51 6.01
N SER A 75 -4.07 -8.42 5.12
CA SER A 75 -3.49 -8.54 3.78
C SER A 75 -4.47 -9.10 2.75
N SER A 76 -4.70 -8.36 1.66
CA SER A 76 -5.55 -8.82 0.54
C SER A 76 -4.95 -10.04 -0.15
N ILE A 77 -3.62 -10.15 -0.16
CA ILE A 77 -2.87 -11.23 -0.80
C ILE A 77 -3.11 -12.54 -0.05
N THR A 78 -2.97 -12.53 1.28
CA THR A 78 -3.24 -13.73 2.10
C THR A 78 -4.68 -14.21 2.00
N ARG A 79 -5.61 -13.29 1.73
CA ARG A 79 -7.03 -13.59 1.53
C ARG A 79 -7.40 -13.94 0.09
N ASN A 80 -6.49 -13.80 -0.88
CA ASN A 80 -6.77 -13.87 -2.32
C ASN A 80 -7.97 -13.00 -2.74
N LYS A 81 -8.11 -11.82 -2.14
CA LYS A 81 -9.23 -10.91 -2.38
C LYS A 81 -8.76 -9.46 -2.40
N PRO A 82 -8.43 -8.89 -3.58
CA PRO A 82 -8.10 -7.47 -3.73
C PRO A 82 -9.21 -6.56 -3.17
N LEU A 83 -8.83 -5.35 -2.76
CA LEU A 83 -9.81 -4.33 -2.40
C LEU A 83 -10.37 -3.71 -3.66
N PHE A 84 -11.70 -3.59 -3.72
CA PHE A 84 -12.42 -2.83 -4.73
C PHE A 84 -13.22 -1.73 -4.05
N CYS A 85 -13.01 -0.48 -4.45
CA CYS A 85 -13.63 0.68 -3.80
C CYS A 85 -13.58 1.92 -4.70
N LYS A 86 -14.37 2.95 -4.36
CA LYS A 86 -14.26 4.27 -4.97
C LYS A 86 -13.29 5.14 -4.18
N VAL A 87 -12.31 5.73 -4.86
CA VAL A 87 -11.27 6.54 -4.22
C VAL A 87 -11.63 8.02 -4.16
N GLY A 88 -11.26 8.68 -3.06
CA GLY A 88 -11.37 10.14 -2.92
C GLY A 88 -12.78 10.63 -2.59
N VAL A 89 -13.68 9.73 -2.17
CA VAL A 89 -15.10 10.03 -1.90
C VAL A 89 -15.49 9.78 -0.44
N GLY A 90 -14.53 9.55 0.46
CA GLY A 90 -14.76 9.34 1.88
C GLY A 90 -15.20 7.92 2.25
N GLN A 91 -14.94 6.93 1.39
CA GLN A 91 -15.26 5.51 1.66
C GLN A 91 -14.10 4.76 2.31
N LEU A 92 -12.89 5.31 2.26
CA LEU A 92 -11.68 4.75 2.85
C LEU A 92 -11.19 5.64 3.98
N ILE A 93 -10.20 5.16 4.74
CA ILE A 93 -9.43 6.06 5.61
C ILE A 93 -8.80 7.16 4.77
N ARG A 94 -8.72 8.38 5.32
CA ARG A 94 -8.28 9.57 4.58
C ARG A 94 -6.92 9.39 3.90
N GLY A 95 -6.00 8.67 4.55
CA GLY A 95 -4.69 8.39 3.97
C GLY A 95 -4.74 7.56 2.69
N TRP A 96 -5.71 6.65 2.55
CA TRP A 96 -5.92 5.91 1.30
C TRP A 96 -6.59 6.78 0.24
N ASP A 97 -7.62 7.53 0.63
CA ASP A 97 -8.33 8.44 -0.29
C ASP A 97 -7.39 9.48 -0.93
N GLU A 98 -6.43 10.00 -0.17
CA GLU A 98 -5.42 10.93 -0.70
C GLU A 98 -4.21 10.22 -1.33
N GLY A 99 -3.80 9.08 -0.77
CA GLY A 99 -2.59 8.37 -1.18
C GLY A 99 -2.73 7.67 -2.53
N ILE A 100 -3.84 6.97 -2.76
CA ILE A 100 -4.05 6.14 -3.96
C ILE A 100 -4.18 7.00 -5.22
N LEU A 101 -4.75 8.20 -5.13
CA LEU A 101 -4.85 9.16 -6.25
C LEU A 101 -3.49 9.56 -6.84
N ARG A 102 -2.40 9.37 -6.08
CA ARG A 102 -1.04 9.75 -6.47
C ARG A 102 -0.24 8.58 -7.04
N LEU A 103 -0.83 7.38 -7.11
CA LEU A 103 -0.21 6.21 -7.68
C LEU A 103 -0.63 6.07 -9.14
N SER A 104 0.34 5.71 -9.98
CA SER A 104 0.07 5.29 -11.35
C SER A 104 -0.30 3.80 -11.40
N LEU A 105 -1.02 3.39 -12.42
CA LEU A 105 -1.41 2.00 -12.64
C LEU A 105 -0.15 1.10 -12.68
N GLY A 106 -0.16 0.00 -11.90
CA GLY A 106 0.96 -0.93 -11.75
C GLY A 106 2.00 -0.51 -10.70
N GLN A 107 1.84 0.66 -10.09
CA GLN A 107 2.78 1.13 -9.09
C GLN A 107 2.63 0.37 -7.77
N LYS A 108 3.76 -0.07 -7.23
CA LYS A 108 3.90 -0.53 -5.85
C LYS A 108 4.53 0.57 -5.01
N ALA A 109 3.87 0.92 -3.93
CA ALA A 109 4.31 1.98 -3.03
C ALA A 109 3.94 1.64 -1.58
N THR A 110 4.54 2.39 -0.66
CA THR A 110 4.16 2.33 0.74
C THR A 110 3.45 3.60 1.14
N LEU A 111 2.30 3.46 1.78
CA LEU A 111 1.59 4.55 2.44
C LEU A 111 1.91 4.52 3.93
N ALA A 112 2.62 5.54 4.39
CA ALA A 112 2.73 5.86 5.80
C ALA A 112 1.54 6.75 6.19
N VAL A 113 0.67 6.27 7.07
CA VAL A 113 -0.59 6.90 7.43
C VAL A 113 -0.59 7.18 8.91
N THR A 114 -0.53 8.46 9.30
CA THR A 114 -0.67 8.86 10.69
C THR A 114 -2.06 8.55 11.22
N SER A 115 -2.18 8.37 12.53
CA SER A 115 -3.45 7.96 13.15
C SER A 115 -4.65 8.86 12.78
N ASP A 116 -4.47 10.19 12.68
CA ASP A 116 -5.50 11.16 12.29
C ASP A 116 -5.97 11.02 10.83
N TYR A 117 -5.16 10.39 9.97
CA TYR A 117 -5.52 10.02 8.60
C TYR A 117 -5.93 8.54 8.46
N GLY A 118 -5.81 7.77 9.53
CA GLY A 118 -6.21 6.39 9.66
C GLY A 118 -7.52 6.25 10.45
N TYR A 119 -7.44 5.58 11.60
CA TYR A 119 -8.60 5.29 12.46
C TYR A 119 -8.68 6.17 13.72
N GLY A 120 -7.79 7.15 13.86
CA GLY A 120 -7.76 8.14 14.93
C GLY A 120 -7.73 7.52 16.32
N SER A 121 -8.31 8.25 17.28
CA SER A 121 -8.42 7.83 18.68
C SER A 121 -9.37 6.65 18.92
N SER A 122 -10.13 6.24 17.91
CA SER A 122 -11.06 5.12 18.04
C SER A 122 -10.40 3.77 17.75
N GLY A 123 -9.38 3.75 16.90
CA GLY A 123 -8.83 2.50 16.39
C GLY A 123 -9.85 1.72 15.55
N PHE A 124 -9.62 0.42 15.36
CA PHE A 124 -10.52 -0.44 14.59
C PHE A 124 -10.59 -1.85 15.19
N GLY A 125 -11.76 -2.17 15.75
CA GLY A 125 -12.03 -3.46 16.38
C GLY A 125 -10.97 -3.81 17.44
N ALA A 126 -10.58 -5.08 17.49
CA ALA A 126 -9.49 -5.56 18.33
C ALA A 126 -8.12 -5.55 17.63
N VAL A 127 -8.07 -5.11 16.36
CA VAL A 127 -6.94 -5.32 15.46
C VAL A 127 -6.04 -4.08 15.37
N ILE A 128 -6.65 -2.88 15.41
CA ILE A 128 -5.92 -1.61 15.34
C ILE A 128 -6.19 -0.83 16.63
N PRO A 129 -5.19 -0.66 17.50
CA PRO A 129 -5.34 0.15 18.71
C PRO A 129 -5.63 1.64 18.40
N PRO A 130 -6.25 2.37 19.35
CA PRO A 130 -6.34 3.83 19.31
C PRO A 130 -5.00 4.54 19.02
N ASN A 131 -5.06 5.63 18.26
CA ASN A 131 -3.91 6.48 17.93
C ASN A 131 -2.74 5.76 17.25
N SER A 132 -3.02 4.67 16.54
CA SER A 132 -2.00 3.91 15.82
C SER A 132 -1.65 4.57 14.49
N ASP A 133 -0.36 4.81 14.26
CA ASP A 133 0.18 5.06 12.94
C ASP A 133 0.26 3.72 12.17
N LEU A 134 -0.10 3.76 10.90
CA LEU A 134 -0.23 2.59 10.04
C LEU A 134 0.71 2.68 8.85
N ILE A 135 1.16 1.52 8.38
CA ILE A 135 1.98 1.41 7.19
C ILE A 135 1.32 0.40 6.27
N PHE A 136 1.07 0.79 5.03
CA PHE A 136 0.47 -0.07 4.02
C PHE A 136 1.41 -0.24 2.85
N ASP A 137 1.74 -1.48 2.50
CA ASP A 137 2.24 -1.78 1.17
C ASP A 137 1.05 -1.93 0.24
N VAL A 138 1.04 -1.17 -0.85
CA VAL A 138 -0.06 -1.16 -1.82
C VAL A 138 0.45 -1.35 -3.24
N GLU A 139 -0.38 -1.97 -4.07
CA GLU A 139 -0.19 -2.10 -5.51
C GLU A 139 -1.51 -1.71 -6.19
N LEU A 140 -1.46 -0.66 -7.02
CA LEU A 140 -2.63 -0.25 -7.80
C LEU A 140 -2.73 -1.12 -9.05
N ILE A 141 -3.65 -2.09 -9.05
CA ILE A 141 -3.77 -3.09 -10.13
C ILE A 141 -4.87 -2.80 -11.13
N GLY A 142 -5.80 -1.88 -10.82
CA GLY A 142 -6.83 -1.45 -11.77
C GLY A 142 -7.48 -0.11 -11.46
N ILE A 143 -7.97 0.55 -12.50
CA ILE A 143 -8.70 1.82 -12.49
C ILE A 143 -9.88 1.69 -13.47
N ASN A 144 -11.11 1.67 -12.97
CA ASN A 144 -12.31 1.37 -13.73
C ASN A 144 -12.12 0.07 -14.53
N ASP A 145 -12.18 0.13 -15.86
CA ASP A 145 -11.98 -1.02 -16.76
C ASP A 145 -10.50 -1.27 -17.16
N LEU A 146 -9.55 -0.48 -16.65
CA LEU A 146 -8.12 -0.61 -16.95
C LEU A 146 -7.42 -1.45 -15.89
N PHE A 147 -6.64 -2.46 -16.29
CA PHE A 147 -5.90 -3.36 -15.38
C PHE A 147 -4.46 -3.59 -15.84
N ILE A 148 -3.57 -3.93 -14.89
CA ILE A 148 -2.11 -4.12 -15.09
C ILE A 148 -1.74 -5.41 -15.85
N ASN A 149 -2.44 -5.71 -16.95
CA ASN A 149 -2.60 -6.97 -17.67
C ASN A 149 -3.93 -7.67 -17.29
N PRO A 150 -4.82 -7.96 -18.26
CA PRO A 150 -6.10 -8.59 -17.98
C PRO A 150 -5.91 -10.01 -17.42
N PRO A 151 -6.81 -10.51 -16.54
CA PRO A 151 -6.83 -11.92 -16.20
C PRO A 151 -7.15 -12.71 -17.48
N SER A 152 -6.12 -13.31 -18.09
CA SER A 152 -6.13 -14.12 -19.31
C SER A 152 -6.41 -13.41 -20.66
N SER A 153 -5.41 -12.71 -21.19
CA SER A 153 -5.19 -12.71 -22.64
C SER A 153 -3.86 -13.37 -22.95
N THR A 154 -3.86 -14.70 -22.91
CA THR A 154 -2.88 -15.51 -23.64
C THR A 154 -3.05 -15.16 -25.12
N SER A 155 -2.15 -14.33 -25.65
CA SER A 155 -1.94 -14.20 -27.08
C SER A 155 -1.27 -15.47 -27.60
N SER A 156 -2.10 -16.35 -28.14
CA SER A 156 -1.75 -17.32 -29.19
C SER A 156 -3.05 -17.59 -29.95
N GLU A 157 -3.20 -17.53 -31.26
CA GLU A 157 -2.38 -17.12 -32.39
C GLU A 157 -3.37 -17.18 -33.58
N GLN A 158 -3.29 -16.23 -34.52
CA GLN A 158 -4.03 -16.32 -35.78
C GLN A 158 -3.46 -17.43 -36.67
N GLN A 159 -4.37 -18.14 -37.36
CA GLN A 159 -4.16 -18.83 -38.64
C GLN A 159 -3.11 -19.96 -38.70
N LYS A 160 -3.63 -21.19 -38.79
CA LYS A 160 -3.27 -22.07 -39.91
C LYS A 160 -4.52 -22.76 -40.45
N GLN A 161 -4.62 -22.68 -41.78
CA GLN A 161 -5.50 -23.46 -42.66
C GLN A 161 -5.43 -24.96 -42.39
#